data_AF-A0A1I7U4A9-F1
#
_entry.id   AF-A0A1I7U4A9-F1
#
_cell.length_a   1.000
_cell.length_b   1.000
_cell.length_c   1.000
_cell.angle_alpha   90.00
_cell.angle_beta   90.00
_cell.angle_gamma   90.00
#
_symmetry.space_group_name_H-M   'P 1'
#
loop_
_entity.id
_entity.type
_entity.pdbx_description
1 polymer ?
#
loop_
_entity_poly.entity_id
_entity_poly.type
_entity_poly.pdbx_seq_one_letter_code
_entity_poly.pdbx_strand_id
1 'polypeptide(L)'
;MSTEFQFPLLKLPWVCLEHFLNTSGVFNVFDLITFSSISKRCYQIVKSLKHRELKVYDIIINDNCIEIMFVRSELKICGSWKFNLGEEWKTNPFMELFFVDTIVENWVPARALQLLMDDPESSAVNAFQYLMALFPRPVGQIILTLNESNQLVQTYHSFNINECEILRINNENKMSRSEVIRIVKTTKIKETISFNVDLEPGFPYENDLILPKKFFFSWTSDPRDDI
;
A
#
# COMPACT_ATOMS: atom_id res chain seq x y z
N MET A 1 42.08 13.22 -13.43
CA MET A 1 40.67 13.02 -13.08
C MET A 1 39.87 13.10 -14.37
N SER A 2 39.31 11.99 -14.85
CA SER A 2 38.41 12.02 -16.01
C SER A 2 37.10 12.67 -15.58
N THR A 3 36.75 13.79 -16.18
CA THR A 3 35.39 14.32 -16.10
C THR A 3 34.48 13.35 -16.84
N GLU A 4 33.82 12.45 -16.12
CA GLU A 4 32.77 11.61 -16.69
C GLU A 4 31.77 12.52 -17.39
N PHE A 5 31.56 12.27 -18.68
CA PHE A 5 30.56 12.99 -19.44
C PHE A 5 29.17 12.66 -18.87
N GLN A 6 28.58 13.59 -18.15
CA GLN A 6 27.21 13.46 -17.64
C GLN A 6 26.23 13.94 -18.70
N PHE A 7 25.50 13.00 -19.29
CA PHE A 7 24.43 13.33 -20.22
C PHE A 7 23.32 14.10 -19.49
N PRO A 8 22.97 15.33 -19.92
CA PRO A 8 22.07 16.18 -19.17
C PRO A 8 20.61 15.81 -19.47
N LEU A 9 20.14 14.68 -18.91
CA LEU A 9 18.80 14.13 -19.15
C LEU A 9 17.70 15.20 -19.04
N LEU A 10 17.73 16.01 -17.97
CA LEU A 10 16.74 17.05 -17.72
C LEU A 10 16.80 18.25 -18.68
N LYS A 11 17.79 18.34 -19.57
CA LYS A 11 17.87 19.36 -20.63
C LYS A 11 17.24 18.89 -21.94
N LEU A 12 16.81 17.63 -22.02
CA LEU A 12 16.15 17.11 -23.20
C LEU A 12 14.79 17.79 -23.46
N PRO A 13 14.38 17.90 -24.73
CA PRO A 13 13.00 18.27 -25.08
C PRO A 13 11.99 17.33 -24.43
N TRP A 14 10.79 17.84 -24.14
CA TRP A 14 9.73 17.08 -23.46
C TRP A 14 9.43 15.74 -24.12
N VAL A 15 9.32 15.70 -25.46
CA VAL A 15 9.03 14.47 -26.22
C VAL A 15 10.10 13.40 -26.00
N CYS A 16 11.37 13.80 -25.91
CA CYS A 16 12.47 12.87 -25.64
C CYS A 16 12.43 12.35 -24.19
N LEU A 17 12.14 13.22 -23.23
CA LEU A 17 11.94 12.82 -21.82
C LEU A 17 10.76 11.86 -21.68
N GLU A 18 9.63 12.16 -22.30
CA GLU A 18 8.44 11.32 -22.27
C GLU A 18 8.70 9.96 -22.92
N HIS A 19 9.36 9.93 -24.08
CA HIS A 19 9.72 8.68 -24.73
C HIS A 19 10.66 7.85 -23.85
N PHE A 20 11.72 8.47 -23.31
CA PHE A 20 12.72 7.78 -22.51
C PHE A 20 12.17 7.26 -21.18
N LEU A 21 11.37 8.05 -20.48
CA LEU A 21 10.85 7.70 -19.15
C LEU A 21 9.58 6.84 -19.20
N ASN A 22 8.75 6.93 -20.24
CA ASN A 22 7.43 6.27 -20.26
C ASN A 22 7.25 5.23 -21.37
N THR A 23 7.97 5.35 -22.49
CA THR A 23 7.71 4.53 -23.70
C THR A 23 8.82 3.53 -24.00
N SER A 24 10.06 3.83 -23.63
CA SER A 24 11.24 3.03 -23.96
C SER A 24 11.28 1.66 -23.27
N GLY A 25 10.46 1.45 -22.24
CA GLY A 25 10.52 0.27 -21.38
C GLY A 25 11.74 0.22 -20.46
N VAL A 26 12.59 1.26 -20.47
CA VAL A 26 13.81 1.33 -19.64
C VAL A 26 13.47 1.61 -18.18
N PHE A 27 12.46 2.46 -17.93
CA PHE A 27 12.03 2.82 -16.59
C PHE A 27 10.75 2.07 -16.25
N ASN A 28 10.78 1.31 -15.17
CA ASN A 28 9.59 0.76 -14.56
C ASN A 28 8.97 1.77 -13.58
N VAL A 29 7.77 1.47 -13.07
CA VAL A 29 7.06 2.30 -12.07
C VAL A 29 7.95 2.64 -10.87
N PHE A 30 8.76 1.69 -10.39
CA PHE A 30 9.63 1.88 -9.25
C PHE A 30 10.79 2.86 -9.56
N ASP A 31 11.39 2.75 -10.74
CA ASP A 31 12.42 3.71 -11.18
C ASP A 31 11.85 5.12 -11.30
N LEU A 32 10.60 5.24 -11.77
CA LEU A 32 9.90 6.52 -11.88
C LEU A 32 9.60 7.14 -10.52
N ILE A 33 9.16 6.32 -9.55
CA ILE A 33 8.98 6.80 -8.17
C ILE A 33 10.34 7.28 -7.61
N THR A 34 11.40 6.50 -7.75
CA THR A 34 12.74 6.89 -7.29
C THR A 34 13.21 8.19 -7.96
N PHE A 35 13.03 8.31 -9.27
CA PHE A 35 13.37 9.51 -10.04
C PHE A 35 12.57 10.73 -9.59
N SER A 36 11.26 10.57 -9.36
CA SER A 36 10.38 11.65 -8.89
C SER A 36 10.80 12.21 -7.54
N SER A 37 11.48 11.38 -6.73
CA SER A 37 11.94 11.70 -5.40
C SER A 37 13.19 12.61 -5.39
N ILE A 38 13.94 12.67 -6.50
CA ILE A 38 15.21 13.42 -6.61
C ILE A 38 15.02 14.94 -6.46
N SER A 39 13.96 15.51 -7.05
CA SER A 39 13.72 16.95 -6.99
C SER A 39 12.27 17.30 -7.34
N LYS A 40 11.83 18.51 -6.97
CA LYS A 40 10.52 19.04 -7.38
C LYS A 40 10.33 19.02 -8.90
N ARG A 41 11.38 19.24 -9.68
CA ARG A 41 11.31 19.18 -11.15
C ARG A 41 11.06 17.75 -11.64
N CYS A 42 11.77 16.77 -11.09
CA CYS A 42 11.56 15.35 -11.44
C CYS A 42 10.16 14.88 -11.06
N TYR A 43 9.67 15.29 -9.88
CA TYR A 43 8.29 15.04 -9.47
C TYR A 43 7.28 15.56 -10.49
N GLN A 44 7.42 16.82 -10.94
CA GLN A 44 6.51 17.39 -11.93
C GLN A 44 6.57 16.67 -13.27
N ILE A 45 7.78 16.28 -13.72
CA ILE A 45 7.95 15.49 -14.95
C ILE A 45 7.19 14.17 -14.83
N VAL A 46 7.44 13.39 -13.76
CA VAL A 46 6.79 12.09 -13.59
C VAL A 46 5.28 12.26 -13.47
N LYS A 47 4.80 13.25 -12.72
CA LYS A 47 3.37 13.54 -12.57
C LYS A 47 2.67 13.86 -13.89
N SER A 48 3.35 14.49 -14.85
CA SER A 48 2.75 14.83 -16.14
C SER A 48 2.80 13.70 -17.17
N LEU A 49 3.53 12.61 -16.89
CA LEU A 49 3.56 11.44 -17.76
C LEU A 49 2.27 10.61 -17.60
N LYS A 50 1.74 10.12 -18.72
CA LYS A 50 0.58 9.22 -18.73
C LYS A 50 1.04 7.78 -18.51
N HIS A 51 1.19 7.41 -17.25
CA HIS A 51 1.68 6.08 -16.86
C HIS A 51 0.60 5.02 -16.99
N ARG A 52 0.85 3.96 -17.78
CA ARG A 52 -0.17 2.92 -18.06
C ARG A 52 0.03 1.61 -17.31
N GLU A 53 1.22 1.41 -16.75
CA GLU A 53 1.63 0.12 -16.19
C GLU A 53 1.07 -0.15 -14.80
N LEU A 54 1.08 0.86 -13.91
CA LEU A 54 0.47 0.73 -12.59
C LEU A 54 -1.05 0.75 -12.71
N LYS A 55 -1.73 -0.25 -12.14
CA LYS A 55 -3.19 -0.39 -12.17
C LYS A 55 -3.82 -0.04 -10.84
N VAL A 56 -3.31 -0.63 -9.76
CA VAL A 56 -3.87 -0.47 -8.42
C VAL A 56 -2.76 -0.45 -7.37
N TYR A 57 -3.13 -0.02 -6.17
CA TYR A 57 -2.34 -0.21 -4.95
C TYR A 57 -3.00 -1.25 -4.06
N ASP A 58 -2.20 -2.17 -3.52
CA ASP A 58 -2.63 -3.03 -2.42
C ASP A 58 -1.93 -2.59 -1.14
N ILE A 59 -2.67 -2.60 -0.03
CA ILE A 59 -2.20 -2.08 1.26
C ILE A 59 -2.35 -3.17 2.31
N ILE A 60 -1.28 -3.45 3.03
CA ILE A 60 -1.25 -4.37 4.17
C ILE A 60 -0.89 -3.57 5.41
N ILE A 61 -1.69 -3.71 6.46
CA ILE A 61 -1.47 -3.09 7.75
C ILE A 61 -1.53 -4.19 8.80
N ASN A 62 -0.41 -4.42 9.49
CA ASN A 62 -0.32 -5.34 10.62
C ASN A 62 0.52 -4.72 11.75
N ASP A 63 0.63 -5.39 12.89
CA ASP A 63 1.31 -4.85 14.07
C ASP A 63 2.83 -4.61 13.87
N ASN A 64 3.43 -5.26 12.87
CA ASN A 64 4.87 -5.16 12.61
C ASN A 64 5.22 -4.18 11.49
N CYS A 65 4.33 -4.00 10.52
CA CYS A 65 4.61 -3.18 9.35
C CYS A 65 3.36 -2.66 8.64
N ILE A 66 3.57 -1.59 7.88
CA ILE A 66 2.65 -1.11 6.86
C ILE A 66 3.32 -1.31 5.51
N GLU A 67 2.63 -1.96 4.58
CA GLU A 67 3.14 -2.25 3.25
C GLU A 67 2.22 -1.66 2.17
N ILE A 68 2.82 -0.97 1.19
CA ILE A 68 2.14 -0.40 0.02
C ILE A 68 2.72 -1.06 -1.24
N MET A 69 1.91 -1.90 -1.88
CA MET A 69 2.31 -2.70 -3.02
C MET A 69 1.88 -2.03 -4.34
N PHE A 70 2.75 -2.09 -5.34
CA PHE A 70 2.52 -1.56 -6.68
C PHE A 70 2.08 -2.69 -7.61
N VAL A 71 0.81 -2.68 -8.03
CA VAL A 71 0.22 -3.80 -8.77
C VAL A 71 -0.06 -3.42 -10.22
N ARG A 72 0.53 -4.18 -11.16
CA ARG A 72 0.35 -3.99 -12.61
C ARG A 72 -0.77 -4.83 -13.21
N SER A 73 -1.05 -5.97 -12.60
CA SER A 73 -2.16 -6.86 -12.89
C SER A 73 -2.42 -7.72 -11.66
N GLU A 74 -3.57 -8.38 -11.61
CA GLU A 74 -4.00 -9.23 -10.48
C GLU A 74 -2.93 -10.26 -10.02
N LEU A 75 -1.99 -10.62 -10.89
CA LEU A 75 -0.94 -11.61 -10.62
C LEU A 75 0.48 -11.03 -10.61
N LYS A 76 0.64 -9.70 -10.76
CA LYS A 76 1.97 -9.09 -10.91
C LYS A 76 2.13 -7.82 -10.09
N ILE A 77 2.71 -8.02 -8.90
CA ILE A 77 3.35 -6.97 -8.12
C ILE A 77 4.63 -6.57 -8.86
N CYS A 78 4.90 -5.27 -8.99
CA CYS A 78 6.14 -4.76 -9.57
C CYS A 78 7.07 -4.10 -8.55
N GLY A 79 6.63 -4.00 -7.30
CA GLY A 79 7.43 -3.55 -6.18
C GLY A 79 6.55 -3.22 -4.98
N SER A 80 7.19 -2.92 -3.86
CA SER A 80 6.51 -2.59 -2.62
C SER A 80 7.33 -1.67 -1.74
N TRP A 81 6.66 -0.85 -0.95
CA TRP A 81 7.23 -0.03 0.12
C TRP A 81 6.76 -0.56 1.45
N LYS A 82 7.70 -0.89 2.34
CA LYS A 82 7.43 -1.39 3.69
C LYS A 82 7.96 -0.41 4.73
N PHE A 83 7.13 -0.15 5.74
CA PHE A 83 7.43 0.69 6.88
C PHE A 83 7.36 -0.18 8.11
N ASN A 84 8.50 -0.41 8.75
CA ASN A 84 8.56 -1.19 9.98
C ASN A 84 7.97 -0.38 11.14
N LEU A 85 7.29 -1.07 12.06
CA LEU A 85 6.66 -0.51 13.25
C LEU A 85 7.40 -0.95 14.53
N GLY A 86 7.03 -0.36 15.66
CA GLY A 86 7.50 -0.80 16.98
C GLY A 86 9.01 -0.66 17.20
N GLU A 87 9.62 -1.66 17.83
CA GLU A 87 11.06 -1.68 18.13
C GLU A 87 11.92 -1.73 16.86
N GLU A 88 11.41 -2.36 15.80
CA GLU A 88 12.12 -2.39 14.53
C GLU A 88 12.30 -0.97 14.01
N TRP A 89 11.28 -0.11 14.00
CA TRP A 89 11.45 1.30 13.62
C TRP A 89 12.50 2.04 14.46
N LYS A 90 12.54 1.82 15.78
CA LYS A 90 13.48 2.52 16.68
C LYS A 90 14.94 2.21 16.37
N THR A 91 15.22 0.96 16.03
CA THR A 91 16.56 0.51 15.62
C THR A 91 16.84 0.75 14.13
N ASN A 92 15.75 0.89 13.39
CA ASN A 92 15.50 0.71 11.97
C ASN A 92 14.94 1.78 11.05
N PRO A 93 15.01 3.11 11.32
CA PRO A 93 13.98 4.06 10.87
C PRO A 93 14.12 4.42 9.39
N PHE A 94 13.95 3.45 8.51
CA PHE A 94 13.90 3.63 7.08
C PHE A 94 12.68 2.96 6.49
N MET A 95 12.28 3.49 5.33
CA MET A 95 11.39 2.78 4.42
C MET A 95 12.20 1.70 3.72
N GLU A 96 11.68 0.49 3.70
CA GLU A 96 12.23 -0.62 2.92
C GLU A 96 11.54 -0.69 1.56
N LEU A 97 12.34 -0.99 0.54
CA LEU A 97 11.90 -1.14 -0.82
C LEU A 97 12.10 -2.59 -1.25
N PHE A 98 11.06 -3.15 -1.83
CA PHE A 98 11.12 -4.43 -2.51
C PHE A 98 10.85 -4.22 -3.99
N PHE A 99 11.69 -4.82 -4.83
CA PHE A 99 11.46 -4.91 -6.27
C PHE A 99 11.37 -6.39 -6.62
N VAL A 100 10.37 -6.74 -7.45
CA VAL A 100 10.21 -8.11 -7.93
C VAL A 100 11.24 -8.36 -9.03
N ASP A 101 12.49 -8.60 -8.64
CA ASP A 101 13.50 -9.20 -9.51
C ASP A 101 13.50 -10.72 -9.32
N THR A 102 13.64 -11.44 -10.42
CA THR A 102 13.43 -12.89 -10.54
C THR A 102 14.44 -13.78 -9.79
N ILE A 103 15.35 -13.21 -9.01
CA ILE A 103 16.53 -13.94 -8.50
C ILE A 103 16.69 -13.84 -6.98
N VAL A 104 16.32 -12.73 -6.34
CA VAL A 104 16.53 -12.57 -4.88
C VAL A 104 15.42 -11.71 -4.27
N GLU A 105 14.61 -12.31 -3.40
CA GLU A 105 13.55 -11.61 -2.67
C GLU A 105 14.10 -10.81 -1.48
N ASN A 106 14.89 -9.76 -1.72
CA ASN A 106 15.49 -8.98 -0.65
C ASN A 106 14.91 -7.55 -0.57
N TRP A 107 14.50 -7.18 0.64
CA TRP A 107 14.22 -5.79 1.00
C TRP A 107 15.53 -5.00 1.06
N VAL A 108 15.52 -3.79 0.51
CA VAL A 108 16.65 -2.86 0.56
C VAL A 108 16.22 -1.50 1.10
N PRO A 109 17.08 -0.77 1.83
CA PRO A 109 16.72 0.56 2.33
C PRO A 109 16.41 1.55 1.21
N ALA A 110 15.32 2.30 1.37
CA ALA A 110 14.92 3.35 0.45
C ALA A 110 15.84 4.56 0.49
N ARG A 111 16.04 5.18 -0.67
CA ARG A 111 16.68 6.50 -0.76
C ARG A 111 15.70 7.68 -0.65
N ALA A 112 14.40 7.41 -0.52
CA ALA A 112 13.36 8.44 -0.43
C ALA A 112 13.14 8.90 1.03
N LEU A 113 14.22 9.26 1.72
CA LEU A 113 14.22 9.68 3.12
C LEU A 113 13.35 10.92 3.37
N GLN A 114 13.15 11.76 2.35
CA GLN A 114 12.28 12.94 2.42
C GLN A 114 10.79 12.63 2.59
N LEU A 115 10.38 11.36 2.46
CA LEU A 115 9.01 10.92 2.73
C LEU A 115 8.83 10.45 4.17
N LEU A 116 9.92 10.26 4.92
CA LEU A 116 9.87 9.84 6.32
C LEU A 116 9.46 11.01 7.21
N MET A 117 8.64 10.69 8.20
CA MET A 117 8.14 11.57 9.25
C MET A 117 8.69 11.09 10.61
N ASP A 118 8.27 11.74 11.70
CA ASP A 118 8.74 11.41 13.05
C ASP A 118 8.33 9.99 13.50
N ASP A 119 7.24 9.46 12.95
CA ASP A 119 6.70 8.13 13.22
C ASP A 119 6.43 7.34 11.92
N PRO A 120 6.45 5.99 11.97
CA PRO A 120 6.31 5.17 10.78
C PRO A 120 4.91 5.20 10.18
N GLU A 121 3.86 5.37 10.99
CA GLU A 121 2.48 5.50 10.51
C GLU A 121 2.31 6.76 9.66
N SER A 122 2.76 7.92 10.16
CA SER A 122 2.77 9.17 9.43
C SER A 122 3.66 9.10 8.19
N SER A 123 4.78 8.38 8.26
CA SER A 123 5.65 8.12 7.10
C SER A 123 4.92 7.35 6.01
N ALA A 124 4.21 6.28 6.37
CA ALA A 124 3.44 5.47 5.43
C ALA A 124 2.28 6.26 4.82
N VAL A 125 1.57 7.06 5.62
CA VAL A 125 0.49 7.93 5.14
C VAL A 125 1.02 9.00 4.17
N ASN A 126 2.12 9.67 4.52
CA ASN A 126 2.76 10.68 3.66
C ASN A 126 3.24 10.07 2.34
N ALA A 127 3.86 8.87 2.40
CA ALA A 127 4.29 8.12 1.23
C ALA A 127 3.11 7.72 0.34
N PHE A 128 2.00 7.25 0.92
CA PHE A 128 0.79 6.92 0.18
C PHE A 128 0.18 8.16 -0.51
N GLN A 129 0.07 9.28 0.19
CA GLN A 129 -0.42 10.54 -0.38
C GLN A 129 0.48 11.03 -1.53
N TYR A 130 1.79 10.90 -1.38
CA TYR A 130 2.75 11.20 -2.44
C TYR A 130 2.51 10.34 -3.67
N LEU A 131 2.36 9.03 -3.50
CA LEU A 131 2.10 8.07 -4.57
C LEU A 131 0.78 8.37 -5.27
N MET A 132 -0.30 8.59 -4.53
CA MET A 132 -1.61 8.92 -5.08
C MET A 132 -1.61 10.24 -5.87
N ALA A 133 -0.81 11.22 -5.44
CA ALA A 133 -0.65 12.48 -6.16
C ALA A 133 0.21 12.33 -7.43
N LEU A 134 1.09 11.34 -7.48
CA LEU A 134 2.01 11.07 -8.58
C LEU A 134 1.38 10.14 -9.64
N PHE A 135 0.70 9.09 -9.18
CA PHE A 135 -0.03 8.11 -9.99
C PHE A 135 -1.43 7.91 -9.39
N PRO A 136 -2.45 8.66 -9.84
CA PRO A 136 -3.80 8.50 -9.33
C PRO A 136 -4.40 7.17 -9.80
N ARG A 137 -4.28 6.16 -8.94
CA ARG A 137 -4.74 4.78 -9.17
C ARG A 137 -5.60 4.33 -8.00
N PRO A 138 -6.62 3.50 -8.23
CA PRO A 138 -7.48 3.02 -7.16
C PRO A 138 -6.72 2.06 -6.22
N VAL A 139 -7.27 1.88 -5.03
CA VAL A 139 -6.84 0.85 -4.10
C VAL A 139 -7.59 -0.44 -4.45
N GLY A 140 -6.84 -1.49 -4.78
CA GLY A 140 -7.38 -2.80 -5.11
C GLY A 140 -7.79 -3.50 -3.84
N GLN A 141 -6.81 -3.86 -3.02
CA GLN A 141 -7.02 -4.61 -1.80
C GLN A 141 -6.47 -3.88 -0.56
N ILE A 142 -7.21 -3.99 0.54
CA ILE A 142 -6.75 -3.63 1.88
C ILE A 142 -6.79 -4.88 2.75
N ILE A 143 -5.68 -5.21 3.39
CA ILE A 143 -5.58 -6.28 4.40
C ILE A 143 -5.24 -5.65 5.75
N LEU A 144 -6.10 -5.85 6.73
CA LEU A 144 -5.89 -5.45 8.11
C LEU A 144 -5.67 -6.72 8.93
N THR A 145 -4.52 -6.88 9.57
CA THR A 145 -4.25 -7.95 10.54
C THR A 145 -4.06 -7.31 11.91
N LEU A 146 -5.08 -7.41 12.76
CA LEU A 146 -5.16 -6.74 14.04
C LEU A 146 -4.92 -7.80 15.12
N ASN A 147 -3.78 -7.84 15.82
CA ASN A 147 -3.64 -8.83 16.90
C ASN A 147 -4.07 -8.24 18.25
N GLU A 148 -3.70 -6.99 18.58
CA GLU A 148 -4.07 -6.39 19.89
C GLU A 148 -4.25 -4.86 19.93
N SER A 149 -3.86 -4.11 18.89
CA SER A 149 -3.75 -2.64 19.01
C SER A 149 -4.90 -1.85 18.35
N ASN A 150 -5.51 -0.96 19.14
CA ASN A 150 -6.40 0.10 18.65
C ASN A 150 -5.72 1.05 17.64
N GLN A 151 -4.38 1.06 17.63
CA GLN A 151 -3.54 1.93 16.83
C GLN A 151 -3.64 1.60 15.34
N LEU A 152 -3.70 0.32 14.95
CA LEU A 152 -3.83 -0.06 13.53
C LEU A 152 -5.10 0.47 12.87
N VAL A 153 -6.21 0.51 13.61
CA VAL A 153 -7.46 1.07 13.10
C VAL A 153 -7.31 2.58 12.89
N GLN A 154 -6.62 3.28 13.79
CA GLN A 154 -6.32 4.70 13.62
C GLN A 154 -5.41 4.93 12.41
N THR A 155 -4.36 4.13 12.25
CA THR A 155 -3.48 4.15 11.08
C THR A 155 -4.27 3.99 9.79
N TYR A 156 -5.13 2.96 9.71
CA TYR A 156 -6.01 2.74 8.57
C TYR A 156 -6.87 3.98 8.24
N HIS A 157 -7.46 4.62 9.26
CA HIS A 157 -8.25 5.84 9.05
C HIS A 157 -7.39 7.01 8.53
N SER A 158 -6.14 7.14 8.98
CA SER A 158 -5.22 8.20 8.54
C SER A 158 -4.83 8.12 7.07
N PHE A 159 -4.88 6.94 6.45
CA PHE A 159 -4.70 6.78 5.00
C PHE A 159 -5.79 7.48 4.18
N ASN A 160 -6.96 7.77 4.78
CA ASN A 160 -8.09 8.46 4.15
C ASN A 160 -8.52 7.82 2.80
N ILE A 161 -8.58 6.49 2.77
CA ILE A 161 -8.98 5.73 1.58
C ILE A 161 -10.50 5.68 1.51
N ASN A 162 -11.06 6.43 0.55
CA ASN A 162 -12.51 6.52 0.39
C ASN A 162 -13.13 5.26 -0.25
N GLU A 163 -12.37 4.51 -1.04
CA GLU A 163 -12.87 3.36 -1.79
C GLU A 163 -11.79 2.29 -2.01
N CYS A 164 -12.18 1.02 -1.91
CA CYS A 164 -11.38 -0.13 -2.34
C CYS A 164 -12.24 -1.21 -3.01
N GLU A 165 -11.61 -2.11 -3.77
CA GLU A 165 -12.31 -3.25 -4.37
C GLU A 165 -12.53 -4.37 -3.34
N ILE A 166 -11.50 -4.69 -2.55
CA ILE A 166 -11.48 -5.77 -1.57
C ILE A 166 -10.99 -5.28 -0.20
N LEU A 167 -11.72 -5.62 0.86
CA LEU A 167 -11.29 -5.44 2.25
C LEU A 167 -11.19 -6.80 2.95
N ARG A 168 -10.05 -7.11 3.56
CA ARG A 168 -9.84 -8.29 4.40
C ARG A 168 -9.50 -7.84 5.82
N ILE A 169 -10.25 -8.35 6.79
CA ILE A 169 -10.01 -8.10 8.21
C ILE A 169 -9.65 -9.44 8.84
N ASN A 170 -8.45 -9.52 9.39
CA ASN A 170 -7.92 -10.66 10.11
C ASN A 170 -7.62 -10.25 11.56
N ASN A 171 -7.93 -11.12 12.50
CA ASN A 171 -7.65 -10.94 13.93
C ASN A 171 -7.67 -12.33 14.55
N GLU A 172 -6.61 -12.67 15.27
CA GLU A 172 -6.56 -13.93 16.03
C GLU A 172 -7.48 -13.89 17.26
N ASN A 173 -7.74 -12.70 17.78
CA ASN A 173 -8.59 -12.43 18.92
C ASN A 173 -10.00 -12.01 18.50
N LYS A 174 -10.92 -12.12 19.46
CA LYS A 174 -12.29 -11.63 19.30
C LYS A 174 -12.29 -10.11 19.11
N MET A 175 -12.95 -9.66 18.05
CA MET A 175 -13.04 -8.24 17.72
C MET A 175 -14.41 -7.68 18.13
N SER A 176 -14.44 -6.46 18.69
CA SER A 176 -15.72 -5.86 19.06
C SER A 176 -16.52 -5.47 17.82
N ARG A 177 -17.85 -5.61 17.91
CA ARG A 177 -18.78 -5.20 16.86
C ARG A 177 -18.58 -3.74 16.45
N SER A 178 -18.31 -2.86 17.42
CA SER A 178 -18.07 -1.43 17.18
C SER A 178 -16.83 -1.14 16.34
N GLU A 179 -15.74 -1.87 16.54
CA GLU A 179 -14.49 -1.64 15.80
C GLU A 179 -14.64 -2.04 14.34
N VAL A 180 -15.25 -3.21 14.09
CA VAL A 180 -15.51 -3.69 12.73
C VAL A 180 -16.41 -2.72 11.98
N ILE A 181 -17.49 -2.23 12.62
CA ILE A 181 -18.38 -1.23 12.03
C ILE A 181 -17.61 0.05 11.68
N ARG A 182 -16.70 0.51 12.55
CA ARG A 182 -15.89 1.71 12.30
C ARG A 182 -15.03 1.57 11.05
N ILE A 183 -14.41 0.40 10.86
CA ILE A 183 -13.59 0.09 9.67
C ILE A 183 -14.47 0.08 8.42
N VAL A 184 -15.56 -0.70 8.44
CA VAL A 184 -16.43 -0.92 7.27
C VAL A 184 -17.16 0.36 6.84
N LYS A 185 -17.52 1.24 7.77
CA LYS A 185 -18.19 2.51 7.43
C LYS A 185 -17.27 3.56 6.84
N THR A 186 -15.95 3.44 7.01
CA THR A 186 -15.01 4.47 6.56
C THR A 186 -14.71 4.39 5.07
N THR A 187 -14.69 3.18 4.51
CA THR A 187 -14.26 2.95 3.14
C THR A 187 -15.36 2.24 2.38
N LYS A 188 -15.73 2.78 1.22
CA LYS A 188 -16.68 2.14 0.33
C LYS A 188 -16.03 0.91 -0.30
N ILE A 189 -16.59 -0.26 -0.05
CA ILE A 189 -16.08 -1.53 -0.58
C ILE A 189 -16.93 -1.91 -1.79
N LYS A 190 -16.32 -2.11 -2.96
CA LYS A 190 -17.04 -2.37 -4.20
C LYS A 190 -17.38 -3.83 -4.44
N GLU A 191 -16.45 -4.75 -4.16
CA GLU A 191 -16.61 -6.14 -4.57
C GLU A 191 -16.76 -7.10 -3.40
N THR A 192 -15.74 -7.16 -2.53
CA THR A 192 -15.64 -8.22 -1.53
C THR A 192 -15.18 -7.71 -0.18
N ILE A 193 -15.83 -8.18 0.89
CA ILE A 193 -15.31 -8.08 2.25
C ILE A 193 -15.13 -9.48 2.85
N SER A 194 -14.00 -9.77 3.47
CA SER A 194 -13.77 -11.03 4.18
C SER A 194 -13.40 -10.78 5.63
N PHE A 195 -14.05 -11.54 6.52
CA PHE A 195 -13.81 -11.52 7.95
C PHE A 195 -13.16 -12.84 8.36
N ASN A 196 -11.90 -12.77 8.76
CA ASN A 196 -11.19 -13.85 9.42
C ASN A 196 -10.94 -13.46 10.88
N VAL A 197 -12.05 -13.32 11.62
CA VAL A 197 -12.12 -12.77 12.97
C VAL A 197 -13.23 -13.47 13.74
N ASP A 198 -13.03 -13.70 15.04
CA ASP A 198 -14.12 -14.08 15.94
C ASP A 198 -14.98 -12.83 16.24
N LEU A 199 -16.28 -12.91 15.99
CA LEU A 199 -17.22 -11.80 16.07
C LEU A 199 -18.33 -12.05 17.07
N GLU A 200 -18.85 -10.97 17.65
CA GLU A 200 -20.04 -11.03 18.47
C GLU A 200 -21.25 -11.60 17.68
N PRO A 201 -22.10 -12.41 18.33
CA PRO A 201 -23.33 -12.91 17.74
C PRO A 201 -24.20 -11.79 17.14
N GLY A 202 -24.83 -12.06 16.00
CA GLY A 202 -25.74 -11.11 15.32
C GLY A 202 -25.07 -10.19 14.29
N PHE A 203 -23.74 -10.17 14.20
CA PHE A 203 -23.04 -9.52 13.09
C PHE A 203 -23.16 -10.35 11.78
N PRO A 204 -23.33 -9.74 10.59
CA PRO A 204 -23.43 -8.31 10.29
C PRO A 204 -24.86 -7.75 10.22
N TYR A 205 -25.87 -8.60 10.37
CA TYR A 205 -27.26 -8.31 9.93
C TYR A 205 -28.01 -7.27 10.76
N GLU A 206 -27.57 -7.00 12.00
CA GLU A 206 -28.26 -6.10 12.92
C GLU A 206 -27.76 -4.63 12.90
N ASN A 207 -27.00 -4.19 11.87
CA ASN A 207 -26.18 -2.97 11.95
C ASN A 207 -26.37 -1.91 10.84
N ASP A 208 -27.39 -2.04 9.99
CA ASP A 208 -27.56 -1.17 8.80
C ASP A 208 -26.29 -1.06 7.94
N LEU A 209 -25.46 -2.11 7.94
CA LEU A 209 -24.23 -2.15 7.14
C LEU A 209 -24.58 -2.40 5.68
N ILE A 210 -24.14 -1.49 4.81
CA ILE A 210 -24.16 -1.72 3.36
C ILE A 210 -22.95 -2.58 3.02
N LEU A 211 -23.16 -3.89 3.00
CA LEU A 211 -22.13 -4.84 2.59
C LEU A 211 -22.02 -4.93 1.06
N PRO A 212 -20.82 -5.20 0.52
CA PRO A 212 -20.64 -5.41 -0.91
C PRO A 212 -21.30 -6.72 -1.38
N LYS A 213 -21.31 -6.94 -2.70
CA LYS A 213 -21.98 -8.10 -3.33
C LYS A 213 -21.51 -9.44 -2.78
N LYS A 214 -20.25 -9.55 -2.36
CA LYS A 214 -19.67 -10.75 -1.78
C LYS A 214 -19.17 -10.45 -0.38
N PHE A 215 -19.61 -11.22 0.60
CA PHE A 215 -19.03 -11.21 1.94
C PHE A 215 -18.90 -12.63 2.48
N PHE A 216 -17.81 -12.90 3.19
CA PHE A 216 -17.53 -14.24 3.72
C PHE A 216 -16.92 -14.17 5.12
N PHE A 217 -17.22 -15.19 5.92
CA PHE A 217 -16.56 -15.49 7.19
C PHE A 217 -15.70 -16.75 6.99
N SER A 218 -14.41 -16.69 7.29
CA SER A 218 -13.59 -17.90 7.36
C SER A 218 -13.74 -18.50 8.74
N TRP A 219 -14.61 -19.51 8.87
CA TRP A 219 -14.70 -20.32 10.08
C TRP A 219 -13.53 -21.31 10.09
N THR A 220 -12.51 -21.07 10.92
CA THR A 220 -11.56 -22.11 11.33
C THR A 220 -12.04 -22.76 12.61
N SER A 221 -13.05 -23.61 12.48
CA SER A 221 -13.21 -24.79 13.33
C SER A 221 -14.07 -25.79 12.57
N ASP A 222 -13.43 -26.85 12.09
CA ASP A 222 -14.13 -28.03 11.61
C ASP A 222 -14.85 -28.64 12.84
N PRO A 223 -16.18 -28.82 12.84
CA PRO A 223 -16.90 -29.41 13.98
C PRO A 223 -16.57 -30.90 14.23
N ARG A 224 -15.56 -31.45 13.54
CA ARG A 224 -15.19 -32.86 13.57
C ARG A 224 -14.03 -33.19 14.52
N ASP A 225 -13.47 -32.21 15.20
CA ASP A 225 -12.39 -32.43 16.18
C ASP A 225 -12.90 -32.65 17.63
N ASP A 226 -14.22 -32.64 17.87
CA ASP A 226 -14.85 -32.91 19.18
C ASP A 226 -15.75 -34.17 19.18
N ILE A 227 -15.30 -35.29 18.60
CA ILE A 227 -15.91 -36.62 18.83
C ILE A 227 -14.84 -37.67 19.11
#